data_AF-A0A947MSE2-F1
#
_entry.id   AF-A0A947MSE2-F1
#
_cell.length_a   1.000
_cell.length_b   1.000
_cell.length_c   1.000
_cell.angle_alpha   90.00
_cell.angle_beta   90.00
_cell.angle_gamma   90.00
#
_symmetry.space_group_name_H-M   'P 1'
#
loop_
_entity.id
_entity.type
_entity.pdbx_description
1 polymer ?
#
loop_
_entity_poly.entity_id
_entity_poly.type
_entity_poly.pdbx_seq_one_letter_code
_entity_poly.pdbx_strand_id
1 'polypeptide(L)'
;GTWTDLLTGAVYPGGKETVLPAPMDHIPALLRAGAILPMLRDTIDTLAPATEPSIESFVTSAGPLWVAVTRFGSGATRDFTLYDGTILTLTEESTAGTTTLTLSAQGGTVYDVDLVVELIGPTADGAESAGSTLPAQTAGATGPGLYALPQGSRAVLPAGARAVTFSLPK
;
A
#
# COMPACT_ATOMS: atom_id res chain seq x y z
N GLY A 1 -12.85 3.65 15.51
CA GLY A 1 -12.07 3.71 14.25
C GLY A 1 -12.86 3.04 13.15
N THR A 2 -12.47 3.24 11.89
CA THR A 2 -13.05 2.56 10.74
C THR A 2 -12.27 1.28 10.42
N TRP A 3 -12.90 0.41 9.64
CA TRP A 3 -12.35 -0.81 9.09
C TRP A 3 -12.56 -0.80 7.59
N THR A 4 -11.52 -1.02 6.80
CA THR A 4 -11.58 -1.02 5.34
C THR A 4 -11.36 -2.43 4.84
N ASP A 5 -12.26 -2.95 4.02
CA ASP A 5 -12.07 -4.24 3.37
C ASP A 5 -10.92 -4.19 2.37
N LEU A 6 -9.97 -5.12 2.51
CA LEU A 6 -8.73 -5.17 1.76
C LEU A 6 -8.97 -5.33 0.25
N LEU A 7 -9.98 -6.10 -0.14
CA LEU A 7 -10.19 -6.53 -1.52
C LEU A 7 -11.18 -5.63 -2.27
N THR A 8 -12.10 -4.99 -1.55
CA THR A 8 -13.15 -4.15 -2.14
C THR A 8 -12.97 -2.66 -1.85
N GLY A 9 -12.16 -2.29 -0.86
CA GLY A 9 -12.01 -0.91 -0.40
C GLY A 9 -13.21 -0.39 0.40
N ALA A 10 -14.24 -1.22 0.64
CA ALA A 10 -15.43 -0.81 1.38
C ALA A 10 -15.08 -0.43 2.83
N VAL A 11 -15.58 0.72 3.29
CA VAL A 11 -15.30 1.24 4.63
C VAL A 11 -16.48 1.01 5.57
N TYR A 12 -16.21 0.42 6.72
CA TYR A 12 -17.17 0.09 7.76
C TYR A 12 -16.85 0.85 9.06
N PRO A 13 -17.86 1.39 9.76
CA PRO A 13 -17.66 1.98 11.07
C PRO A 13 -17.45 0.86 12.11
N GLY A 14 -16.42 0.98 12.94
CA GLY A 14 -16.20 0.10 14.08
C GLY A 14 -17.13 0.40 15.26
N GLY A 15 -17.02 -0.40 16.32
CA GLY A 15 -17.80 -0.23 17.56
C GLY A 15 -19.20 -0.86 17.52
N LYS A 16 -19.49 -1.67 16.50
CA LYS A 16 -20.73 -2.43 16.37
C LYS A 16 -20.47 -3.77 15.70
N GLU A 17 -21.38 -4.72 15.91
CA GLU A 17 -21.45 -5.92 15.10
C GLU A 17 -21.88 -5.56 13.67
N THR A 18 -21.24 -6.17 12.68
CA THR A 18 -21.55 -5.98 11.26
C THR A 18 -21.53 -7.33 10.57
N VAL A 19 -22.58 -7.65 9.84
CA VAL A 19 -22.68 -8.87 9.02
C VAL A 19 -22.20 -8.52 7.61
N LEU A 20 -21.19 -9.25 7.11
CA LEU A 20 -20.62 -9.05 5.78
C LEU A 20 -20.87 -10.28 4.90
N PRO A 21 -21.16 -10.10 3.59
CA PRO A 21 -21.21 -11.21 2.65
C PRO A 21 -19.85 -11.91 2.57
N ALA A 22 -19.84 -13.23 2.74
CA ALA A 22 -18.67 -14.09 2.52
C ALA A 22 -19.00 -15.17 1.50
N PRO A 23 -19.22 -14.81 0.22
CA PRO A 23 -19.44 -15.80 -0.84
C PRO A 23 -18.17 -16.64 -1.06
N MET A 24 -18.28 -17.74 -1.80
CA MET A 24 -17.15 -18.68 -1.98
C MET A 24 -15.92 -18.08 -2.68
N ASP A 25 -16.11 -16.99 -3.43
CA ASP A 25 -15.07 -16.26 -4.14
C ASP A 25 -14.52 -15.05 -3.37
N HIS A 26 -15.04 -14.76 -2.16
CA HIS A 26 -14.58 -13.64 -1.35
C HIS A 26 -14.63 -13.94 0.15
N ILE A 27 -13.46 -13.82 0.78
CA ILE A 27 -13.32 -13.86 2.24
C ILE A 27 -13.17 -12.40 2.72
N PRO A 28 -14.08 -11.90 3.58
CA PRO A 28 -13.96 -10.56 4.16
C PRO A 28 -12.70 -10.44 5.01
N ALA A 29 -11.79 -9.55 4.61
CA ALA A 29 -10.54 -9.28 5.30
C ALA A 29 -10.44 -7.77 5.54
N LEU A 30 -10.52 -7.36 6.81
CA LEU A 30 -10.63 -5.95 7.17
C LEU A 30 -9.32 -5.40 7.73
N LEU A 31 -8.87 -4.28 7.17
CA LEU A 31 -7.78 -3.46 7.68
C LEU A 31 -8.33 -2.41 8.65
N ARG A 32 -7.72 -2.27 9.82
CA ARG A 32 -8.03 -1.17 10.73
C ARG A 32 -7.57 0.16 10.13
N ALA A 33 -8.29 1.24 10.37
CA ALA A 33 -7.85 2.60 10.05
C ALA A 33 -6.37 2.85 10.42
N GLY A 34 -5.56 3.24 9.44
CA GLY A 34 -4.14 3.52 9.60
C GLY A 34 -3.26 2.28 9.61
N ALA A 35 -3.79 1.15 9.14
CA ALA A 35 -3.01 -0.02 8.88
C ALA A 35 -1.88 0.30 7.88
N ILE A 36 -0.71 -0.21 8.20
CA ILE A 36 0.43 -0.38 7.30
C ILE A 36 0.61 -1.88 7.19
N LEU A 37 0.30 -2.46 6.03
CA LEU A 37 0.37 -3.89 5.78
C LEU A 37 1.46 -4.17 4.74
N PRO A 38 2.68 -4.56 5.17
CA PRO A 38 3.68 -5.10 4.26
C PRO A 38 3.20 -6.41 3.64
N MET A 39 3.40 -6.56 2.35
CA MET A 39 3.02 -7.73 1.56
C MET A 39 4.18 -8.18 0.67
N LEU A 40 4.13 -9.43 0.25
CA LEU A 40 4.98 -9.91 -0.83
C LEU A 40 4.44 -9.36 -2.16
N ARG A 41 5.33 -9.16 -3.14
CA ARG A 41 4.88 -8.90 -4.51
C ARG A 41 4.08 -10.10 -5.03
N ASP A 42 3.12 -9.81 -5.91
CA ASP A 42 2.18 -10.79 -6.46
C ASP A 42 2.84 -11.89 -7.32
N THR A 43 4.08 -11.67 -7.75
CA THR A 43 4.86 -12.66 -8.50
C THR A 43 5.61 -13.68 -7.64
N ILE A 44 5.65 -13.54 -6.31
CA ILE A 44 6.33 -14.52 -5.44
C ILE A 44 5.54 -15.83 -5.39
N ASP A 45 6.19 -16.92 -5.79
CA ASP A 45 5.62 -18.26 -5.75
C ASP A 45 5.86 -18.94 -4.40
N THR A 46 6.99 -18.64 -3.74
CA THR A 46 7.41 -19.37 -2.54
C THR A 46 8.29 -18.54 -1.60
N LEU A 47 8.15 -18.84 -0.30
CA LEU A 47 9.02 -18.33 0.76
C LEU A 47 10.27 -19.20 0.98
N ALA A 48 10.30 -20.40 0.41
CA ALA A 48 11.44 -21.30 0.51
C ALA A 48 12.43 -21.06 -0.63
N PRO A 49 13.71 -21.43 -0.49
CA PRO A 49 14.65 -21.41 -1.61
C PRO A 49 14.11 -22.25 -2.78
N ALA A 50 14.23 -21.73 -4.00
CA ALA A 50 13.89 -22.43 -5.23
C ALA A 50 15.14 -22.60 -6.09
N THR A 51 15.29 -23.79 -6.68
CA THR A 51 16.38 -24.11 -7.61
C THR A 51 15.95 -24.03 -9.07
N GLU A 52 14.64 -24.14 -9.34
CA GLU A 52 14.05 -23.96 -10.66
C GLU A 52 13.99 -22.46 -11.01
N PRO A 53 14.63 -21.99 -12.10
CA PRO A 53 14.67 -20.56 -12.43
C PRO A 53 13.32 -19.92 -12.73
N SER A 54 12.30 -20.69 -13.09
CA SER A 54 10.94 -20.17 -13.34
C SER A 54 10.13 -19.92 -12.07
N ILE A 55 10.66 -20.25 -10.89
CA ILE A 55 9.98 -20.08 -9.60
C ILE A 55 10.57 -18.87 -8.88
N GLU A 56 9.75 -17.86 -8.64
CA GLU A 56 10.17 -16.68 -7.91
C GLU A 56 10.13 -16.93 -6.39
N SER A 57 11.32 -17.10 -5.82
CA SER A 57 11.51 -17.24 -4.37
C SER A 57 11.82 -15.91 -3.71
N PHE A 58 11.20 -15.68 -2.56
CA PHE A 58 11.51 -14.54 -1.69
C PHE A 58 12.99 -14.56 -1.24
N VAL A 59 13.55 -15.73 -1.00
CA VAL A 59 14.95 -15.89 -0.54
C VAL A 59 15.93 -15.45 -1.61
N THR A 60 15.63 -15.73 -2.88
CA THR A 60 16.49 -15.36 -4.01
C THR A 60 16.40 -13.87 -4.31
N SER A 61 15.18 -13.31 -4.28
CA SER A 61 14.95 -11.88 -4.47
C SER A 61 13.65 -11.46 -3.79
N ALA A 62 13.76 -10.56 -2.82
CA ALA A 62 12.61 -9.92 -2.18
C ALA A 62 11.88 -8.95 -3.13
N GLY A 63 12.61 -8.32 -4.05
CA GLY A 63 12.07 -7.33 -4.98
C GLY A 63 11.62 -6.04 -4.28
N PRO A 64 10.76 -5.22 -4.92
CA PRO A 64 10.21 -4.02 -4.27
C PRO A 64 9.32 -4.42 -3.09
N LEU A 65 9.31 -3.58 -2.07
CA LEU A 65 8.44 -3.76 -0.92
C LEU A 65 7.02 -3.31 -1.28
N TRP A 66 6.07 -4.24 -1.22
CA TRP A 66 4.65 -3.95 -1.41
C TRP A 66 4.01 -3.59 -0.07
N VAL A 67 3.24 -2.50 -0.04
CA VAL A 67 2.59 -2.03 1.19
C VAL A 67 1.16 -1.60 0.88
N ALA A 68 0.18 -2.22 1.53
CA ALA A 68 -1.18 -1.70 1.57
C ALA A 68 -1.35 -0.77 2.78
N VAL A 69 -1.97 0.38 2.55
CA VAL A 69 -2.22 1.41 3.58
C VAL A 69 -3.67 1.86 3.59
N THR A 70 -4.15 2.29 4.74
CA THR A 70 -5.49 2.89 4.90
C THR A 70 -5.42 4.23 5.60
N ARG A 71 -6.45 5.05 5.40
CA ARG A 71 -6.62 6.32 6.10
C ARG A 71 -6.93 6.13 7.58
N PHE A 72 -6.59 7.14 8.38
CA PHE A 72 -6.81 7.16 9.83
C PHE A 72 -7.12 8.54 10.41
N GLY A 73 -7.26 9.54 9.56
CA GLY A 73 -7.60 10.90 9.96
C GLY A 73 -6.38 11.78 10.14
N SER A 74 -6.56 13.05 9.85
CA SER A 74 -5.50 14.06 9.77
C SER A 74 -4.79 14.32 11.10
N GLY A 75 -3.51 14.66 11.03
CA GLY A 75 -2.70 15.09 12.18
C GLY A 75 -2.13 13.92 12.98
N ALA A 76 -2.06 12.74 12.39
CA ALA A 76 -1.53 11.55 13.03
C ALA A 76 -0.43 10.91 12.17
N THR A 77 0.52 10.29 12.86
CA THR A 77 1.60 9.48 12.28
C THR A 77 1.54 8.06 12.85
N ARG A 78 1.92 7.08 12.03
CA ARG A 78 2.00 5.65 12.38
C ARG A 78 3.29 5.09 11.84
N ASP A 79 3.95 4.28 12.66
CA ASP A 79 5.16 3.57 12.26
C ASP A 79 4.92 2.06 12.27
N PHE A 80 5.62 1.36 11.38
CA PHE A 80 5.68 -0.10 11.34
C PHE A 80 7.11 -0.53 11.04
N THR A 81 7.68 -1.37 11.90
CA THR A 81 9.03 -1.93 11.71
C THR A 81 8.93 -3.38 11.26
N LEU A 82 9.52 -3.67 10.09
CA LEU A 82 9.60 -5.01 9.54
C LEU A 82 10.69 -5.82 10.25
N TYR A 83 10.65 -7.14 10.07
CA TYR A 83 11.60 -8.07 10.67
C TYR A 83 13.07 -7.82 10.24
N ASP A 84 13.28 -7.21 9.08
CA ASP A 84 14.59 -6.94 8.50
C ASP A 84 15.17 -5.58 8.92
N GLY A 85 14.43 -4.83 9.76
CA GLY A 85 14.78 -3.49 10.20
C GLY A 85 14.24 -2.37 9.32
N THR A 86 13.53 -2.66 8.23
CA THR A 86 12.87 -1.62 7.42
C THR A 86 11.81 -0.91 8.26
N ILE A 87 11.81 0.42 8.26
CA ILE A 87 10.84 1.24 8.98
C ILE A 87 9.93 1.92 7.97
N LEU A 88 8.63 1.73 8.11
CA LEU A 88 7.60 2.42 7.35
C LEU A 88 6.93 3.46 8.24
N THR A 89 6.80 4.69 7.74
CA THR A 89 6.09 5.77 8.42
C THR A 89 4.96 6.28 7.53
N LEU A 90 3.75 6.25 8.06
CA LEU A 90 2.54 6.74 7.43
C LEU A 90 2.05 8.00 8.14
N THR A 91 1.88 9.09 7.40
CA THR A 91 1.40 10.37 7.92
C THR A 91 0.20 10.84 7.10
N GLU A 92 -0.89 11.22 7.76
CA GLU A 92 -2.05 11.85 7.12
C GLU A 92 -2.16 13.31 7.58
N GLU A 93 -2.22 14.23 6.63
CA GLU A 93 -2.29 15.67 6.89
C GLU A 93 -3.46 16.28 6.12
N SER A 94 -4.11 17.29 6.72
CA SER A 94 -5.14 18.08 6.05
C SER A 94 -4.80 19.55 6.18
N THR A 95 -4.54 20.21 5.05
CA THR A 95 -4.20 21.64 4.99
C THR A 95 -5.11 22.31 3.97
N ALA A 96 -5.80 23.39 4.37
CA ALA A 96 -6.63 24.21 3.49
C ALA A 96 -7.64 23.43 2.62
N GLY A 97 -8.16 22.32 3.14
CA GLY A 97 -9.12 21.46 2.43
C GLY A 97 -8.49 20.46 1.45
N THR A 98 -7.17 20.32 1.42
CA THR A 98 -6.47 19.23 0.75
C THR A 98 -6.03 18.22 1.79
N THR A 99 -6.33 16.94 1.58
CA THR A 99 -5.80 15.87 2.44
C THR A 99 -4.72 15.09 1.70
N THR A 100 -3.59 14.90 2.34
CA THR A 100 -2.49 14.08 1.84
C THR A 100 -2.25 12.88 2.74
N LEU A 101 -1.87 11.76 2.14
CA LEU A 101 -1.41 10.58 2.84
C LEU A 101 -0.03 10.20 2.33
N THR A 102 0.96 10.27 3.19
CA THR A 102 2.36 10.02 2.85
C THR A 102 2.84 8.73 3.50
N LEU A 103 3.30 7.77 2.69
CA LEU A 103 4.08 6.63 3.16
C LEU A 103 5.55 6.89 2.83
N SER A 104 6.43 6.83 3.82
CA SER A 104 7.88 6.84 3.65
C SER A 104 8.51 5.57 4.23
N ALA A 105 9.69 5.23 3.71
CA ALA A 105 10.44 4.05 4.12
C ALA A 105 11.90 4.39 4.39
N GLN A 106 12.43 3.83 5.48
CA GLN A 106 13.85 3.70 5.72
C GLN A 106 14.23 2.24 5.53
N GLY A 107 15.14 1.96 4.58
CA GLY A 107 15.53 0.59 4.24
C GLY A 107 16.23 -0.17 5.37
N GLY A 108 15.99 -1.48 5.38
CA GLY A 108 16.57 -2.46 6.28
C GLY A 108 17.58 -3.36 5.56
N THR A 109 17.76 -4.56 6.11
CA THR A 109 18.76 -5.54 5.61
C THR A 109 18.28 -6.35 4.41
N VAL A 110 16.97 -6.48 4.20
CA VAL A 110 16.39 -7.21 3.05
C VAL A 110 15.85 -6.23 2.02
N TYR A 111 15.12 -5.21 2.47
CA TYR A 111 14.62 -4.14 1.61
C TYR A 111 15.47 -2.89 1.75
N ASP A 112 16.35 -2.63 0.77
CA ASP A 112 17.07 -1.33 0.63
C ASP A 112 16.25 -0.27 -0.15
N VAL A 113 14.94 -0.55 -0.26
CA VAL A 113 13.78 0.23 -0.71
C VAL A 113 13.68 0.64 -2.19
N ASP A 114 12.81 -0.11 -2.85
CA ASP A 114 11.87 0.33 -3.89
C ASP A 114 10.46 0.04 -3.36
N LEU A 115 9.45 0.84 -3.71
CA LEU A 115 8.11 0.72 -3.14
C LEU A 115 7.02 0.52 -4.19
N VAL A 116 6.08 -0.36 -3.87
CA VAL A 116 4.75 -0.40 -4.47
C VAL A 116 3.73 -0.19 -3.35
N VAL A 117 2.94 0.86 -3.45
CA VAL A 117 2.03 1.27 -2.36
C VAL A 117 0.60 1.23 -2.83
N GLU A 118 -0.24 0.46 -2.16
CA GLU A 118 -1.68 0.42 -2.39
C GLU A 118 -2.40 1.24 -1.32
N LEU A 119 -3.02 2.33 -1.73
CA LEU A 119 -4.02 3.03 -0.93
C LEU A 119 -5.35 2.28 -1.06
N ILE A 120 -5.79 1.65 0.02
CA ILE A 120 -7.06 0.93 0.08
C ILE A 120 -8.16 1.84 0.61
N GLY A 121 -9.29 1.87 -0.09
CA GLY A 121 -10.44 2.71 0.18
C GLY A 121 -10.62 3.77 -0.90
N PRO A 122 -10.27 5.04 -0.64
CA PRO A 122 -10.49 6.10 -1.62
C PRO A 122 -9.53 5.97 -2.81
N THR A 123 -10.04 6.33 -3.98
CA THR A 123 -9.20 6.61 -5.14
C THR A 123 -8.50 7.95 -4.92
N ALA A 124 -7.17 7.99 -5.10
CA ALA A 124 -6.40 9.21 -5.02
C ALA A 124 -6.62 10.10 -6.26
N ASP A 125 -6.68 11.42 -6.06
CA ASP A 125 -6.72 12.40 -7.15
C ASP A 125 -5.36 12.53 -7.84
N GLY A 126 -4.29 12.15 -7.14
CA GLY A 126 -2.92 12.16 -7.65
C GLY A 126 -1.94 11.54 -6.67
N ALA A 127 -0.71 11.31 -7.12
CA ALA A 127 0.37 10.85 -6.28
C ALA A 127 1.70 11.49 -6.71
N GLU A 128 2.57 11.74 -5.74
CA GLU A 128 3.89 12.33 -5.96
C GLU A 128 4.95 11.51 -5.25
N SER A 129 6.14 11.43 -5.85
CA SER A 129 7.32 10.78 -5.28
C SER A 129 8.54 11.64 -5.57
N ALA A 130 9.36 11.90 -4.54
CA ALA A 130 10.55 12.76 -4.64
C ALA A 130 10.29 14.13 -5.32
N GLY A 131 9.14 14.74 -5.04
CA GLY A 131 8.75 16.03 -5.60
C GLY A 131 8.31 16.01 -7.07
N SER A 132 8.14 14.82 -7.66
CA SER A 132 7.62 14.64 -9.02
C SER A 132 6.29 13.91 -9.00
N THR A 133 5.32 14.40 -9.78
CA THR A 133 4.03 13.73 -9.95
C THR A 133 4.21 12.39 -10.67
N LEU A 134 3.60 11.34 -10.11
CA LEU A 134 3.52 10.05 -10.76
C LEU A 134 2.47 10.13 -11.88
N PRO A 135 2.82 9.75 -13.12
CA PRO A 135 1.86 9.79 -14.21
C PRO A 135 0.71 8.81 -13.94
N ALA A 136 -0.52 9.22 -14.28
CA ALA A 136 -1.65 8.31 -14.28
C ALA A 136 -1.43 7.22 -15.35
N GLN A 137 -1.66 5.97 -14.96
CA GLN A 137 -1.44 4.79 -15.80
C GLN A 137 -2.76 4.09 -16.08
N THR A 138 -2.85 3.46 -17.25
CA THR A 138 -3.98 2.58 -17.60
C THR A 138 -3.77 1.18 -17.03
N ALA A 139 -4.87 0.45 -16.84
CA ALA A 139 -4.80 -0.97 -16.45
C ALA A 139 -3.94 -1.77 -17.44
N GLY A 140 -3.01 -2.57 -16.91
CA GLY A 140 -2.07 -3.39 -17.70
C GLY A 140 -0.79 -2.68 -18.15
N ALA A 141 -0.62 -1.38 -17.88
CA ALA A 141 0.67 -0.72 -18.05
C ALA A 141 1.69 -1.25 -17.02
N THR A 142 2.96 -1.23 -17.38
CA THR A 142 4.07 -1.64 -16.51
C THR A 142 5.00 -0.46 -16.26
N GLY A 143 5.45 -0.32 -15.02
CA GLY A 143 6.45 0.66 -14.62
C GLY A 143 5.91 1.73 -13.65
N PRO A 144 6.72 2.76 -13.34
CA PRO A 144 6.34 3.78 -12.38
C PRO A 144 5.10 4.57 -12.77
N GLY A 145 4.24 4.86 -11.80
CA GLY A 145 3.01 5.62 -12.01
C GLY A 145 1.93 5.35 -10.97
N LEU A 146 0.80 6.04 -11.14
CA LEU A 146 -0.41 5.88 -10.33
C LEU A 146 -1.46 5.12 -11.13
N TYR A 147 -1.91 3.99 -10.57
CA TYR A 147 -2.88 3.09 -11.15
C TYR A 147 -4.17 3.14 -10.34
N ALA A 148 -5.31 3.25 -11.01
CA ALA A 148 -6.62 3.07 -10.37
C ALA A 148 -6.86 1.58 -10.13
N LEU A 149 -7.28 1.23 -8.92
CA LEU A 149 -7.69 -0.13 -8.55
C LEU A 149 -9.18 -0.15 -8.19
N PRO A 150 -9.88 -1.30 -8.35
CA PRO A 150 -11.25 -1.43 -7.87
C PRO A 150 -11.41 -1.05 -6.38
N GLN A 151 -10.41 -1.37 -5.56
CA GLN A 151 -10.37 -1.11 -4.13
C GLN A 151 -9.67 0.20 -3.72
N GLY A 152 -9.22 1.02 -4.67
CA GLY A 152 -8.52 2.28 -4.35
C GLY A 152 -7.48 2.69 -5.40
N SER A 153 -6.21 2.80 -5.01
CA SER A 153 -5.14 3.25 -5.90
C SER A 153 -3.82 2.54 -5.60
N ARG A 154 -2.99 2.32 -6.62
CA ARG A 154 -1.64 1.78 -6.49
C ARG A 154 -0.62 2.76 -7.06
N ALA A 155 0.37 3.13 -6.27
CA ALA A 155 1.55 3.85 -6.74
C ALA A 155 2.71 2.88 -6.90
N VAL A 156 3.26 2.78 -8.11
CA VAL A 156 4.53 2.11 -8.38
C VAL A 156 5.60 3.18 -8.47
N LEU A 157 6.60 3.12 -7.61
CA LEU A 157 7.60 4.16 -7.52
C LEU A 157 8.80 3.89 -8.45
N PRO A 158 9.50 4.93 -8.94
CA PRO A 158 10.79 4.77 -9.60
C PRO A 158 11.83 4.12 -8.68
N ALA A 159 12.84 3.50 -9.27
CA ALA A 159 13.94 2.90 -8.52
C ALA A 159 14.63 3.91 -7.59
N GLY A 160 14.92 3.50 -6.36
CA GLY A 160 15.53 4.30 -5.29
C GLY A 160 14.59 5.27 -4.59
N ALA A 161 13.34 5.40 -5.03
CA ALA A 161 12.37 6.27 -4.37
C ALA A 161 11.85 5.62 -3.08
N ARG A 162 11.85 6.41 -2.00
CA ARG A 162 11.60 5.94 -0.63
C ARG A 162 10.31 6.48 -0.03
N ALA A 163 9.54 7.28 -0.76
CA ALA A 163 8.31 7.87 -0.25
C ALA A 163 7.34 8.23 -1.37
N VAL A 164 6.05 8.09 -1.09
CA VAL A 164 4.96 8.56 -1.94
C VAL A 164 3.95 9.34 -1.11
N THR A 165 3.45 10.43 -1.69
CA THR A 165 2.37 11.25 -1.15
C THR A 165 1.16 11.13 -2.07
N PHE A 166 0.06 10.57 -1.57
CA PHE A 166 -1.23 10.59 -2.26
C PHE A 166 -1.97 11.88 -1.94
N SER A 167 -2.53 12.52 -2.95
CA SER A 167 -3.54 13.58 -2.80
C SER A 167 -4.92 12.94 -2.82
N LEU A 168 -5.73 13.25 -1.81
CA LEU A 168 -7.03 12.60 -1.61
C LEU A 168 -8.18 13.56 -1.91
N PRO A 169 -9.31 13.03 -2.42
CA PRO A 169 -10.51 13.82 -2.60
C PRO A 169 -11.02 14.38 -1.26
N LYS A 170 -11.69 15.53 -1.35
CA LYS A 170 -12.32 16.24 -0.22
C LYS A 170 -13.39 15.41 0.47
#